data_AF-A0A925E4Y5-F1
#
_entry.id   AF-A0A925E4Y5-F1
#
_cell.length_a   1.000
_cell.length_b   1.000
_cell.length_c   1.000
_cell.angle_alpha   90.00
_cell.angle_beta   90.00
_cell.angle_gamma   90.00
#
_symmetry.space_group_name_H-M   'P 1'
#
loop_
_entity.id
_entity.type
_entity.pdbx_description
1 polymer ?
#
loop_
_entity_poly.entity_id
_entity_poly.type
_entity_poly.pdbx_seq_one_letter_code
_entity_poly.pdbx_strand_id
1 'polypeptide(L)'
;LYDEAKKMVQQIIDEKWFTADGVIGFWPAASNNADTIRLQTGKGEVKLESLRQQLKKAVGQPSYSLSDFIKPSPSPENSWITGDPDQRGLKQSSNLDSPPAGGGQEADTDYMGAFAVTIHGAKKHIDQFAAEHDDYNKILVQILADRFVEAFAECLHEKVRKEFWGYEKGENLTNEQMIKEEYKGIRPAPGYPACPDHTEKIKLFDMLNVTGNIGIEMTESLAMSPPASVCGWYIAHPQSHYFGLGKIGEDQLKDYAKRKDMALEEAEKWLRPVLE
;
A
#
# COMPACT_ATOMS: atom_id res chain seq x y z
N LEU A 1 12.10 -30.55 -0.55
CA LEU A 1 11.34 -29.29 -0.53
C LEU A 1 12.15 -28.08 -1.00
N TYR A 2 13.13 -27.56 -0.25
CA TYR A 2 13.85 -26.33 -0.66
C TYR A 2 14.60 -26.47 -2.01
N ASP A 3 15.34 -27.55 -2.22
CA ASP A 3 16.04 -27.78 -3.49
C ASP A 3 15.09 -28.04 -4.67
N GLU A 4 13.91 -28.62 -4.40
CA GLU A 4 12.86 -28.82 -5.41
C GLU A 4 12.22 -27.48 -5.79
N ALA A 5 11.94 -26.62 -4.80
CA ALA A 5 11.49 -25.26 -5.04
C ALA A 5 12.50 -24.47 -5.87
N LYS A 6 13.82 -24.62 -5.62
CA LYS A 6 14.85 -23.99 -6.46
C LYS A 6 14.82 -24.47 -7.91
N LYS A 7 14.63 -25.78 -8.13
CA LYS A 7 14.50 -26.33 -9.49
C LYS A 7 13.26 -25.76 -10.19
N MET A 8 12.13 -25.70 -9.48
CA MET A 8 10.90 -25.13 -10.01
C MET A 8 11.06 -23.62 -10.31
N VAL A 9 11.75 -22.86 -9.44
CA VAL A 9 12.09 -21.45 -9.70
C VAL A 9 12.93 -21.32 -10.97
N GLN A 10 13.96 -22.14 -11.13
CA GLN A 10 14.79 -22.12 -12.34
C GLN A 10 13.96 -22.41 -13.59
N GLN A 11 13.07 -23.40 -13.53
CA GLN A 11 12.16 -23.74 -14.62
C GLN A 11 11.21 -22.58 -14.96
N ILE A 12 10.56 -21.99 -13.95
CA ILE A 12 9.70 -20.80 -14.10
C ILE A 12 10.43 -19.68 -14.85
N ILE A 13 11.70 -19.45 -14.53
CA ILE A 13 12.52 -18.40 -15.15
C ILE A 13 12.90 -18.78 -16.58
N ASP A 14 13.45 -19.97 -16.79
CA ASP A 14 13.96 -20.43 -18.10
C ASP A 14 12.83 -20.49 -19.14
N GLU A 15 11.66 -20.96 -18.72
CA GLU A 15 10.48 -21.09 -19.55
C GLU A 15 9.56 -19.86 -19.52
N LYS A 16 9.91 -18.83 -18.74
CA LYS A 16 9.16 -17.56 -18.62
C LYS A 16 7.70 -17.76 -18.27
N TRP A 17 7.42 -18.61 -17.28
CA TRP A 17 6.06 -18.88 -16.83
C TRP A 17 5.38 -17.65 -16.24
N PHE A 18 6.16 -16.78 -15.59
CA PHE A 18 5.66 -15.61 -14.87
C PHE A 18 6.11 -14.30 -15.54
N THR A 19 5.22 -13.31 -15.50
CA THR A 19 5.58 -11.90 -15.70
C THR A 19 5.21 -11.13 -14.44
N ALA A 20 6.03 -10.13 -14.09
CA ALA A 20 5.85 -9.30 -12.91
C ALA A 20 5.54 -7.87 -13.36
N ASP A 21 4.39 -7.35 -12.96
CA ASP A 21 3.93 -6.02 -13.32
C ASP A 21 3.59 -5.23 -12.05
N GLY A 22 3.95 -3.95 -12.05
CA GLY A 22 3.81 -3.09 -10.88
C GLY A 22 3.58 -1.64 -11.25
N VAL A 23 2.81 -0.95 -10.42
CA VAL A 23 2.51 0.47 -10.54
C VAL A 23 2.70 1.15 -9.20
N ILE A 24 3.30 2.34 -9.21
CA ILE A 24 3.47 3.20 -8.03
C ILE A 24 3.00 4.61 -8.35
N GLY A 25 2.68 5.37 -7.32
CA GLY A 25 2.31 6.77 -7.41
C GLY A 25 2.60 7.51 -6.11
N PHE A 26 2.80 8.82 -6.22
CA PHE A 26 3.08 9.71 -5.10
C PHE A 26 2.23 10.96 -5.20
N TRP A 27 1.72 11.42 -4.06
CA TRP A 27 0.87 12.61 -3.99
C TRP A 27 1.26 13.47 -2.81
N PRO A 28 1.17 14.81 -2.95
CA PRO A 28 1.17 15.71 -1.81
C PRO A 28 0.10 15.27 -0.81
N ALA A 29 0.49 15.16 0.45
CA ALA A 29 -0.32 14.63 1.53
C ALA A 29 -0.34 15.56 2.74
N ALA A 30 -1.48 15.63 3.42
CA ALA A 30 -1.59 16.30 4.71
C ALA A 30 -2.59 15.57 5.62
N SER A 31 -2.29 15.50 6.90
CA SER A 31 -3.23 15.01 7.92
C SER A 31 -4.12 16.14 8.45
N ASN A 32 -5.33 15.82 8.91
CA ASN A 32 -6.18 16.72 9.69
C ASN A 32 -5.94 16.65 11.21
N ASN A 33 -4.97 15.83 11.65
CA ASN A 33 -4.71 15.53 13.07
C ASN A 33 -5.88 14.83 13.80
N ALA A 34 -6.84 14.29 13.05
CA ALA A 34 -8.05 13.62 13.50
C ALA A 34 -8.39 12.46 12.53
N ASP A 35 -7.36 11.66 12.21
CA ASP A 35 -7.46 10.37 11.51
C ASP A 35 -7.80 10.40 10.01
N THR A 36 -7.83 11.56 9.37
CA THR A 36 -7.95 11.71 7.92
C THR A 36 -6.63 12.15 7.29
N ILE A 37 -6.18 11.41 6.28
CA ILE A 37 -5.09 11.81 5.39
C ILE A 37 -5.72 12.32 4.08
N ARG A 38 -5.35 13.52 3.65
CA ARG A 38 -5.82 14.12 2.38
C ARG A 38 -4.70 14.08 1.36
N LEU A 39 -4.97 13.54 0.18
CA LEU A 39 -4.07 13.46 -0.95
C LEU A 39 -4.56 14.38 -2.07
N GLN A 40 -3.67 15.18 -2.65
CA GLN A 40 -4.00 15.99 -3.82
C GLN A 40 -3.63 15.24 -5.09
N THR A 41 -4.64 14.85 -5.87
CA THR A 41 -4.47 14.13 -7.14
C THR A 41 -4.83 15.03 -8.31
N GLY A 42 -4.46 14.63 -9.54
CA GLY A 42 -4.89 15.33 -10.75
C GLY A 42 -6.41 15.33 -10.98
N LYS A 43 -7.16 14.45 -10.29
CA LYS A 43 -8.64 14.40 -10.31
C LYS A 43 -9.28 15.18 -9.15
N GLY A 44 -8.48 15.80 -8.28
CA GLY A 44 -8.93 16.50 -7.07
C GLY A 44 -8.46 15.81 -5.79
N GLU A 45 -9.02 16.26 -4.66
CA GLU A 45 -8.69 15.73 -3.33
C GLU A 45 -9.27 14.32 -3.13
N VAL A 46 -8.45 13.43 -2.61
CA VAL A 46 -8.84 12.10 -2.12
C VAL A 46 -8.58 12.03 -0.61
N LYS A 47 -9.57 11.60 0.17
CA LYS A 47 -9.45 11.41 1.61
C LYS A 47 -9.26 9.94 1.94
N LEU A 48 -8.23 9.60 2.69
CA LEU A 48 -7.99 8.27 3.25
C LEU A 48 -8.31 8.31 4.75
N GLU A 49 -9.17 7.41 5.20
CA GLU A 49 -9.64 7.40 6.57
C GLU A 49 -8.94 6.31 7.38
N SER A 50 -8.18 6.74 8.38
CA SER A 50 -7.46 5.87 9.31
C SER A 50 -8.28 5.59 10.57
N LEU A 51 -7.91 4.50 11.25
CA LEU A 51 -8.40 4.13 12.58
C LEU A 51 -7.28 4.33 13.61
N ARG A 52 -7.68 4.50 14.87
CA ARG A 52 -6.80 4.77 16.00
C ARG A 52 -6.95 3.73 17.10
N GLN A 53 -5.83 3.35 17.71
CA GLN A 53 -5.82 2.43 18.85
C GLN A 53 -6.64 3.00 20.03
N GLN A 54 -7.57 2.21 20.59
CA GLN A 54 -8.34 2.59 21.78
C GLN A 54 -7.98 1.81 23.05
N LEU A 55 -7.13 0.77 22.94
CA LEU A 55 -6.65 0.02 24.10
C LEU A 55 -5.91 0.93 25.08
N LYS A 56 -6.24 0.82 26.38
CA LYS A 56 -5.57 1.57 27.45
C LYS A 56 -4.06 1.34 27.41
N LYS A 57 -3.30 2.42 27.24
CA LYS A 57 -1.84 2.41 27.19
C LYS A 57 -1.24 2.70 28.57
N ALA A 58 0.03 2.34 28.73
CA ALA A 58 0.84 2.82 29.85
C ALA A 58 0.99 4.34 29.78
N VAL A 59 1.24 4.98 30.93
CA VAL A 59 1.42 6.44 30.99
C VAL A 59 2.52 6.89 30.04
N GLY A 60 2.22 7.88 29.19
CA GLY A 60 3.14 8.45 28.21
C GLY A 60 3.24 7.70 26.88
N GLN A 61 2.56 6.57 26.71
CA GLN A 61 2.48 5.87 25.43
C GLN A 61 1.29 6.38 24.60
N PRO A 62 1.50 6.84 23.36
CA PRO A 62 0.42 7.34 22.53
C PRO A 62 -0.46 6.20 21.99
N SER A 63 -1.68 6.55 21.60
CA SER A 63 -2.53 5.72 20.76
C SER A 63 -2.24 6.04 19.29
N TYR A 64 -1.70 5.06 18.57
CA TYR A 64 -1.27 5.28 17.18
C TYR A 64 -2.43 5.22 16.18
N SER A 65 -2.30 6.03 15.13
CA SER A 65 -3.03 6.03 13.86
C SER A 65 -2.04 6.21 12.72
N LEU A 66 -2.30 5.64 11.54
CA LEU A 66 -1.40 5.85 10.39
C LEU A 66 -1.30 7.33 9.99
N SER A 67 -2.36 8.10 10.25
CA SER A 67 -2.39 9.55 9.99
C SER A 67 -1.39 10.35 10.81
N ASP A 68 -0.88 9.80 11.93
CA ASP A 68 0.10 10.47 12.80
C ASP A 68 1.47 10.58 12.12
N PHE A 69 1.72 9.75 11.10
CA PHE A 69 2.97 9.72 10.34
C PHE A 69 2.91 10.60 9.09
N ILE A 70 1.83 11.36 8.89
CA ILE A 70 1.71 12.36 7.84
C ILE A 70 1.58 13.73 8.51
N LYS A 71 2.37 14.69 8.04
CA LYS A 71 2.40 16.04 8.56
C LYS A 71 1.00 16.67 8.59
N PRO A 72 0.57 17.25 9.71
CA PRO A 72 -0.72 17.94 9.78
C PRO A 72 -0.69 19.27 9.03
N SER A 73 -1.82 19.61 8.41
CA SER A 73 -2.06 20.96 7.87
C SER A 73 -2.28 21.97 9.00
N PRO A 74 -1.65 23.16 9.00
CA PRO A 74 -1.92 24.22 9.98
C PRO A 74 -3.29 24.87 9.80
N SER A 75 -3.98 24.66 8.66
CA SER A 75 -5.34 25.14 8.42
C SER A 75 -6.29 23.99 8.05
N PRO A 76 -7.50 23.93 8.63
CA PRO A 76 -8.58 23.06 8.18
C PRO A 76 -9.16 23.49 6.82
N GLU A 77 -8.89 24.71 6.37
CA GLU A 77 -9.30 25.24 5.06
C GLU A 77 -8.06 25.46 4.16
N ASN A 78 -7.96 24.67 3.08
CA ASN A 78 -7.24 24.92 1.81
C ASN A 78 -6.07 25.92 1.79
N SER A 79 -5.11 25.85 2.72
CA SER A 79 -3.97 26.77 2.73
C SER A 79 -2.76 26.29 1.89
N TRP A 80 -2.90 25.23 1.09
CA TRP A 80 -1.78 24.55 0.43
C TRP A 80 -1.69 24.68 -1.10
N ILE A 81 -2.34 25.68 -1.72
CA ILE A 81 -2.13 25.94 -3.15
C ILE A 81 -1.93 27.43 -3.38
N THR A 82 -0.73 27.92 -3.08
CA THR A 82 -0.18 29.10 -3.77
C THR A 82 0.82 28.62 -4.80
N GLY A 83 0.29 28.07 -5.89
CA GLY A 83 1.04 27.60 -7.04
C GLY A 83 0.06 27.25 -8.15
N ASP A 84 -0.15 28.22 -9.04
CA ASP A 84 -1.03 28.20 -10.22
C ASP A 84 -1.14 26.80 -10.87
N PRO A 85 -2.34 26.18 -10.91
CA PRO A 85 -2.56 24.90 -11.59
C PRO A 85 -2.27 24.97 -13.09
N ASP A 86 -2.34 26.16 -13.69
CA ASP A 86 -2.33 26.36 -15.15
C ASP A 86 -0.91 26.44 -15.75
N GLN A 87 0.15 26.42 -14.92
CA GLN A 87 1.54 26.45 -15.40
C GLN A 87 2.23 25.08 -15.47
N ARG A 88 1.62 24.01 -14.95
CA ARG A 88 2.15 22.65 -15.10
C ARG A 88 1.43 21.95 -16.23
N GLY A 89 1.85 22.29 -17.44
CA GLY A 89 1.41 21.63 -18.66
C GLY A 89 1.39 20.12 -18.49
N LEU A 90 0.20 19.55 -18.61
CA LEU A 90 -0.04 18.14 -18.85
C LEU A 90 0.89 17.65 -19.95
N LYS A 91 1.98 17.00 -19.56
CA LYS A 91 2.56 15.94 -20.38
C LYS A 91 2.04 14.63 -19.79
N GLN A 92 1.01 14.08 -20.43
CA GLN A 92 0.90 12.63 -20.50
C GLN A 92 2.23 12.12 -21.06
N SER A 93 3.13 11.70 -20.19
CA SER A 93 4.34 11.00 -20.59
C SER A 93 4.57 9.88 -19.60
N SER A 94 4.95 8.73 -20.16
CA SER A 94 5.16 7.43 -19.55
C SER A 94 6.31 7.38 -18.53
N ASN A 95 6.43 8.35 -17.63
CA ASN A 95 7.51 8.42 -16.65
C ASN A 95 6.97 8.66 -15.25
N LEU A 96 7.51 7.86 -14.32
CA LEU A 96 7.29 7.89 -12.89
C LEU A 96 7.78 9.22 -12.32
N ASP A 97 6.89 10.16 -12.02
CA ASP A 97 7.29 11.42 -11.40
C ASP A 97 7.57 11.19 -9.91
N SER A 98 8.86 11.24 -9.55
CA SER A 98 9.35 11.28 -8.18
C SER A 98 8.79 12.48 -7.42
N PRO A 99 8.45 12.36 -6.12
CA PRO A 99 8.25 13.55 -5.30
C PRO A 99 9.54 14.38 -5.26
N PRO A 100 9.45 15.72 -5.24
CA PRO A 100 10.63 16.58 -5.26
C PRO A 100 11.53 16.27 -4.06
N ALA A 101 12.80 15.99 -4.35
CA ALA A 101 13.82 15.85 -3.31
C ALA A 101 14.00 17.23 -2.65
N GLY A 102 13.57 17.34 -1.40
CA GLY A 102 13.46 18.60 -0.65
C GLY A 102 14.60 19.58 -0.89
N GLY A 103 14.28 20.70 -1.54
CA GLY A 103 15.25 21.71 -1.95
C GLY A 103 14.64 22.95 -2.59
N GLY A 104 13.79 23.67 -1.84
CA GLY A 104 13.37 25.05 -2.16
C GLY A 104 11.85 25.24 -2.19
N GLN A 105 11.33 26.13 -1.32
CA GLN A 105 9.93 26.61 -1.15
C GLN A 105 8.78 25.57 -1.03
N GLU A 106 8.93 24.35 -1.55
CA GLU A 106 8.11 23.13 -1.33
C GLU A 106 8.47 22.38 -0.03
N ALA A 107 9.40 22.92 0.77
CA ALA A 107 9.98 22.27 1.95
C ALA A 107 8.98 22.02 3.11
N ASP A 108 7.72 22.46 2.97
CA ASP A 108 6.69 22.33 4.00
C ASP A 108 5.59 21.32 3.64
N THR A 109 5.62 20.72 2.45
CA THR A 109 4.62 19.76 1.98
C THR A 109 5.10 18.33 2.24
N ASP A 110 4.26 17.51 2.87
CA ASP A 110 4.50 16.08 3.05
C ASP A 110 3.92 15.28 1.89
N TYR A 111 4.29 14.01 1.77
CA TYR A 111 3.90 13.15 0.68
C TYR A 111 3.50 11.77 1.19
N MET A 112 2.64 11.11 0.43
CA MET A 112 2.28 9.71 0.62
C MET A 112 2.33 9.01 -0.73
N GLY A 113 2.84 7.78 -0.74
CA GLY A 113 2.84 6.95 -1.94
C GLY A 113 1.84 5.80 -1.86
N ALA A 114 1.65 5.13 -2.98
CA ALA A 114 0.94 3.87 -3.06
C ALA A 114 1.58 2.95 -4.10
N PHE A 115 1.34 1.65 -3.98
CA PHE A 115 1.75 0.66 -4.97
C PHE A 115 0.71 -0.44 -5.14
N ALA A 116 0.76 -1.07 -6.31
CA ALA A 116 0.21 -2.39 -6.55
C ALA A 116 1.20 -3.19 -7.42
N VAL A 117 1.41 -4.46 -7.09
CA VAL A 117 2.27 -5.40 -7.81
C VAL A 117 1.56 -6.73 -7.98
N THR A 118 1.87 -7.45 -9.04
CA THR A 118 1.28 -8.76 -9.31
C THR A 118 2.22 -9.66 -10.10
N ILE A 119 1.97 -10.97 -10.00
CA ILE A 119 2.58 -12.01 -10.81
C ILE A 119 1.50 -12.64 -11.69
N HIS A 120 1.66 -12.50 -13.01
CA HIS A 120 0.79 -13.14 -14.00
C HIS A 120 1.33 -14.52 -14.41
N GLY A 121 0.51 -15.28 -15.13
CA GLY A 121 0.90 -16.57 -15.74
C GLY A 121 0.77 -17.79 -14.83
N ALA A 122 0.80 -17.63 -13.50
CA ALA A 122 0.73 -18.75 -12.55
C ALA A 122 -0.51 -19.64 -12.73
N LYS A 123 -1.69 -19.04 -12.97
CA LYS A 123 -2.95 -19.79 -13.10
C LYS A 123 -2.90 -20.86 -14.18
N LYS A 124 -2.27 -20.58 -15.33
CA LYS A 124 -2.14 -21.53 -16.44
C LYS A 124 -1.44 -22.82 -15.98
N HIS A 125 -0.35 -22.70 -15.24
CA HIS A 125 0.45 -23.83 -14.77
C HIS A 125 -0.23 -24.55 -13.60
N ILE A 126 -0.90 -23.82 -12.71
CA ILE A 126 -1.72 -24.39 -11.64
C ILE A 126 -2.85 -25.25 -12.21
N ASP A 127 -3.59 -24.74 -13.20
CA ASP A 127 -4.67 -25.47 -13.86
C ASP A 127 -4.14 -26.71 -14.61
N GLN A 128 -2.97 -26.60 -15.26
CA GLN A 128 -2.31 -27.71 -15.93
C GLN A 128 -1.96 -28.84 -14.96
N PHE A 129 -1.23 -28.54 -13.87
CA PHE A 129 -0.87 -29.54 -12.86
C PHE A 129 -2.10 -30.15 -12.19
N ALA A 130 -3.16 -29.36 -11.97
CA ALA A 130 -4.42 -29.88 -11.48
C ALA A 130 -5.07 -30.91 -12.44
N ALA A 131 -5.05 -30.65 -13.75
CA ALA A 131 -5.57 -31.56 -14.77
C ALA A 131 -4.73 -32.84 -14.91
N GLU A 132 -3.43 -32.76 -14.61
CA GLU A 132 -2.51 -33.90 -14.57
C GLU A 132 -2.56 -34.67 -13.23
N HIS A 133 -3.42 -34.24 -12.28
CA HIS A 133 -3.49 -34.75 -10.91
C HIS A 133 -2.16 -34.64 -10.13
N ASP A 134 -1.31 -33.67 -10.50
CA ASP A 134 -0.05 -33.34 -9.83
C ASP A 134 -0.27 -32.26 -8.77
N ASP A 135 -0.84 -32.67 -7.64
CA ASP A 135 -1.12 -31.75 -6.53
C ASP A 135 0.15 -31.13 -5.93
N TYR A 136 1.29 -31.83 -6.01
CA TYR A 136 2.56 -31.35 -5.48
C TYR A 136 3.04 -30.12 -6.25
N ASN A 137 3.17 -30.23 -7.59
CA ASN A 137 3.64 -29.11 -8.41
C ASN A 137 2.59 -28.00 -8.51
N LYS A 138 1.28 -28.33 -8.46
CA LYS A 138 0.21 -27.34 -8.33
C LYS A 138 0.42 -26.43 -7.11
N ILE A 139 0.60 -27.04 -5.94
CA ILE A 139 0.82 -26.31 -4.68
C ILE A 139 2.15 -25.56 -4.74
N LEU A 140 3.21 -26.18 -5.29
CA LEU A 140 4.52 -25.56 -5.37
C LEU A 140 4.51 -24.29 -6.23
N VAL A 141 3.88 -24.31 -7.40
CA VAL A 141 3.73 -23.12 -8.27
C VAL A 141 2.90 -22.04 -7.58
N GLN A 142 1.83 -22.42 -6.86
CA GLN A 142 1.01 -21.46 -6.11
C GLN A 142 1.81 -20.76 -5.01
N ILE A 143 2.57 -21.52 -4.21
CA ILE A 143 3.46 -20.97 -3.18
C ILE A 143 4.53 -20.09 -3.81
N LEU A 144 5.14 -20.52 -4.90
CA LEU A 144 6.19 -19.74 -5.56
C LEU A 144 5.64 -18.42 -6.11
N ALA A 145 4.49 -18.41 -6.77
CA ALA A 145 3.86 -17.17 -7.24
C ALA A 145 3.65 -16.17 -6.10
N ASP A 146 3.19 -16.63 -4.94
CA ASP A 146 3.06 -15.83 -3.72
C ASP A 146 4.42 -15.31 -3.20
N ARG A 147 5.46 -16.17 -3.19
CA ARG A 147 6.82 -15.73 -2.82
C ARG A 147 7.41 -14.72 -3.80
N PHE A 148 7.13 -14.86 -5.10
CA PHE A 148 7.59 -13.92 -6.14
C PHE A 148 6.93 -12.54 -5.99
N VAL A 149 5.62 -12.48 -5.72
CA VAL A 149 4.95 -11.17 -5.57
C VAL A 149 5.41 -10.44 -4.30
N GLU A 150 5.65 -11.16 -3.20
CA GLU A 150 6.17 -10.57 -1.96
C GLU A 150 7.61 -10.09 -2.13
N ALA A 151 8.46 -10.87 -2.81
CA ALA A 151 9.81 -10.45 -3.16
C ALA A 151 9.81 -9.21 -4.07
N PHE A 152 8.84 -9.12 -4.99
CA PHE A 152 8.68 -7.94 -5.83
C PHE A 152 8.24 -6.72 -5.02
N ALA A 153 7.28 -6.86 -4.09
CA ALA A 153 6.88 -5.78 -3.21
C ALA A 153 8.06 -5.25 -2.37
N GLU A 154 8.93 -6.14 -1.84
CA GLU A 154 10.13 -5.76 -1.09
C GLU A 154 11.15 -5.02 -1.97
N CYS A 155 11.46 -5.57 -3.15
CA CYS A 155 12.42 -4.97 -4.09
C CYS A 155 11.92 -3.61 -4.61
N LEU A 156 10.63 -3.50 -4.91
CA LEU A 156 10.02 -2.24 -5.34
C LEU A 156 10.05 -1.21 -4.22
N HIS A 157 9.75 -1.61 -2.98
CA HIS A 157 9.86 -0.70 -1.84
C HIS A 157 11.30 -0.21 -1.65
N GLU A 158 12.31 -1.08 -1.75
CA GLU A 158 13.72 -0.68 -1.72
C GLU A 158 14.04 0.39 -2.76
N LYS A 159 13.61 0.17 -4.02
CA LYS A 159 13.76 1.15 -5.10
C LYS A 159 12.99 2.44 -4.82
N VAL A 160 11.83 2.38 -4.18
CA VAL A 160 11.10 3.59 -3.79
C VAL A 160 11.92 4.40 -2.79
N ARG A 161 12.48 3.78 -1.76
CA ARG A 161 13.28 4.50 -0.75
C ARG A 161 14.56 5.11 -1.34
N LYS A 162 15.22 4.39 -2.24
CA LYS A 162 16.53 4.76 -2.79
C LYS A 162 16.46 5.63 -4.04
N GLU A 163 15.49 5.39 -4.91
CA GLU A 163 15.43 5.94 -6.26
C GLU A 163 14.17 6.76 -6.50
N PHE A 164 12.98 6.15 -6.43
CA PHE A 164 11.74 6.81 -6.86
C PHE A 164 11.31 7.94 -5.92
N TRP A 165 11.29 7.70 -4.61
CA TRP A 165 11.10 8.74 -3.60
C TRP A 165 12.45 9.30 -3.14
N GLY A 166 13.43 8.41 -2.95
CA GLY A 166 14.83 8.82 -2.77
C GLY A 166 15.14 9.50 -1.43
N TYR A 167 14.40 9.18 -0.38
CA TYR A 167 14.67 9.70 0.97
C TYR A 167 15.79 8.93 1.71
N GLU A 168 16.18 7.74 1.23
CA GLU A 168 17.29 6.94 1.76
C GLU A 168 18.22 6.45 0.63
N LYS A 169 18.76 7.37 -0.18
CA LYS A 169 19.63 7.03 -1.33
C LYS A 169 20.87 6.22 -0.99
N GLY A 170 21.38 6.36 0.24
CA GLY A 170 22.58 5.69 0.73
C GLY A 170 22.32 4.33 1.39
N GLU A 171 21.07 3.85 1.39
CA GLU A 171 20.71 2.58 2.01
C GLU A 171 21.44 1.40 1.37
N ASN A 172 22.02 0.54 2.21
CA ASN A 172 22.72 -0.67 1.79
C ASN A 172 22.46 -1.79 2.82
N LEU A 173 21.24 -2.34 2.80
CA LEU A 173 20.80 -3.40 3.71
C LEU A 173 20.97 -4.78 3.08
N THR A 174 21.27 -5.78 3.91
CA THR A 174 21.18 -7.18 3.45
C THR A 174 19.73 -7.64 3.37
N ASN A 175 19.48 -8.75 2.67
CA ASN A 175 18.14 -9.34 2.61
C ASN A 175 17.58 -9.69 4.00
N GLU A 176 18.42 -10.14 4.94
CA GLU A 176 18.00 -10.40 6.33
C GLU A 176 17.58 -9.13 7.06
N GLN A 177 18.28 -8.00 6.82
CA GLN A 177 17.92 -6.72 7.41
C GLN A 177 16.65 -6.14 6.78
N MET A 178 16.44 -6.35 5.49
CA MET A 178 15.19 -6.03 4.79
C MET A 178 14.00 -6.82 5.38
N ILE A 179 14.16 -8.13 5.60
CA ILE A 179 13.14 -8.99 6.24
C ILE A 179 12.82 -8.53 7.67
N LYS A 180 13.82 -8.02 8.40
CA LYS A 180 13.65 -7.45 9.74
C LYS A 180 13.13 -6.01 9.74
N GLU A 181 12.86 -5.45 8.57
CA GLU A 181 12.35 -4.10 8.40
C GLU A 181 13.29 -3.03 9.00
N GLU A 182 14.62 -3.23 8.90
CA GLU A 182 15.62 -2.28 9.43
C GLU A 182 15.76 -0.98 8.60
N TYR A 183 14.98 -0.84 7.53
CA TYR A 183 14.87 0.39 6.75
C TYR A 183 13.94 1.42 7.42
N LYS A 184 14.02 2.69 6.97
CA LYS A 184 13.08 3.73 7.39
C LYS A 184 11.83 3.73 6.50
N GLY A 185 10.71 4.14 7.07
CA GLY A 185 9.41 4.15 6.40
C GLY A 185 8.72 2.78 6.43
N ILE A 186 7.43 2.78 6.09
CA ILE A 186 6.58 1.58 6.08
C ILE A 186 5.73 1.51 4.81
N ARG A 187 5.19 0.31 4.54
CA ARG A 187 4.34 0.04 3.37
C ARG A 187 2.99 -0.64 3.70
N PRO A 188 2.15 -0.06 4.58
CA PRO A 188 0.96 -0.73 5.10
C PRO A 188 -0.08 -1.03 4.02
N ALA A 189 -0.65 -2.23 4.07
CA ALA A 189 -1.62 -2.72 3.11
C ALA A 189 -3.04 -2.78 3.71
N PRO A 190 -4.08 -2.23 3.05
CA PRO A 190 -5.44 -2.29 3.59
C PRO A 190 -5.94 -3.73 3.78
N GLY A 191 -6.41 -4.04 4.98
CA GLY A 191 -6.71 -5.38 5.49
C GLY A 191 -5.75 -5.88 6.56
N TYR A 192 -4.57 -5.26 6.69
CA TYR A 192 -3.59 -5.63 7.71
C TYR A 192 -3.88 -4.93 9.05
N PRO A 193 -3.29 -5.40 10.17
CA PRO A 193 -3.65 -4.93 11.51
C PRO A 193 -3.56 -3.41 11.75
N ALA A 194 -2.70 -2.68 11.03
CA ALA A 194 -2.58 -1.22 11.15
C ALA A 194 -3.66 -0.44 10.37
N CYS A 195 -4.29 -1.07 9.37
CA CYS A 195 -5.33 -0.50 8.51
C CYS A 195 -6.29 -1.60 8.04
N PRO A 196 -7.15 -2.13 8.93
CA PRO A 196 -7.93 -3.34 8.67
C PRO A 196 -9.07 -3.16 7.65
N ASP A 197 -9.47 -1.93 7.33
CA ASP A 197 -10.52 -1.68 6.35
C ASP A 197 -10.05 -1.98 4.93
N HIS A 198 -10.57 -3.05 4.33
CA HIS A 198 -10.26 -3.42 2.96
C HIS A 198 -10.80 -2.43 1.91
N THR A 199 -11.82 -1.63 2.22
CA THR A 199 -12.45 -0.71 1.26
C THR A 199 -11.55 0.45 0.84
N GLU A 200 -10.49 0.74 1.60
CA GLU A 200 -9.47 1.71 1.20
C GLU A 200 -8.70 1.27 -0.07
N LYS A 201 -8.73 -0.03 -0.42
CA LYS A 201 -8.21 -0.51 -1.73
C LYS A 201 -8.93 0.14 -2.91
N ILE A 202 -10.20 0.50 -2.78
CA ILE A 202 -10.98 1.11 -3.88
C ILE A 202 -10.32 2.43 -4.32
N LYS A 203 -9.94 3.27 -3.35
CA LYS A 203 -9.26 4.54 -3.61
C LYS A 203 -7.87 4.31 -4.18
N LEU A 204 -7.11 3.35 -3.63
CA LEU A 204 -5.79 2.96 -4.16
C LEU A 204 -5.89 2.54 -5.64
N PHE A 205 -6.87 1.70 -5.97
CA PHE A 205 -7.09 1.18 -7.32
C PHE A 205 -7.45 2.28 -8.31
N ASP A 206 -8.33 3.21 -7.93
CA ASP A 206 -8.68 4.35 -8.80
C ASP A 206 -7.52 5.33 -8.99
N MET A 207 -6.80 5.67 -7.91
CA MET A 207 -5.68 6.62 -7.98
C MET A 207 -4.54 6.10 -8.86
N LEU A 208 -4.23 4.81 -8.79
CA LEU A 208 -3.17 4.19 -9.57
C LEU A 208 -3.64 3.65 -10.93
N ASN A 209 -4.94 3.70 -11.23
CA ASN A 209 -5.55 3.00 -12.37
C ASN A 209 -5.04 1.54 -12.48
N VAL A 210 -5.07 0.81 -11.37
CA VAL A 210 -4.38 -0.50 -11.24
C VAL A 210 -4.83 -1.48 -12.32
N THR A 211 -6.14 -1.62 -12.53
CA THR A 211 -6.68 -2.53 -13.55
C THR A 211 -6.25 -2.15 -14.96
N GLY A 212 -6.28 -0.85 -15.30
CA GLY A 212 -5.88 -0.39 -16.63
C GLY A 212 -4.37 -0.48 -16.87
N ASN A 213 -3.56 -0.31 -15.83
CA ASN A 213 -2.10 -0.26 -15.96
C ASN A 213 -1.44 -1.65 -15.86
N ILE A 214 -1.90 -2.49 -14.92
CA ILE A 214 -1.26 -3.78 -14.61
C ILE A 214 -2.26 -4.95 -14.49
N GLY A 215 -3.51 -4.77 -14.90
CA GLY A 215 -4.46 -5.88 -15.07
C GLY A 215 -4.93 -6.58 -13.80
N ILE A 216 -4.69 -6.02 -12.61
CA ILE A 216 -5.26 -6.57 -11.37
C ILE A 216 -6.73 -6.15 -11.28
N GLU A 217 -7.62 -7.10 -11.04
CA GLU A 217 -9.04 -6.88 -10.77
C GLU A 217 -9.36 -7.11 -9.29
N MET A 218 -10.45 -6.51 -8.80
CA MET A 218 -10.98 -6.77 -7.47
C MET A 218 -12.32 -7.50 -7.54
N THR A 219 -12.50 -8.51 -6.68
CA THR A 219 -13.79 -9.15 -6.45
C THR A 219 -14.72 -8.22 -5.64
N GLU A 220 -15.99 -8.61 -5.49
CA GLU A 220 -16.94 -7.92 -4.60
C GLU A 220 -16.48 -7.90 -3.13
N SER A 221 -15.71 -8.91 -2.70
CA SER A 221 -15.09 -8.97 -1.38
C SER A 221 -13.75 -8.23 -1.31
N LEU A 222 -13.37 -7.51 -2.37
CA LEU A 222 -12.12 -6.79 -2.53
C LEU A 222 -10.87 -7.68 -2.50
N ALA A 223 -11.01 -8.98 -2.77
CA ALA A 223 -9.86 -9.83 -3.04
C ALA A 223 -9.26 -9.46 -4.40
N MET A 224 -7.94 -9.51 -4.53
CA MET A 224 -7.25 -9.19 -5.79
C MET A 224 -7.11 -10.43 -6.67
N SER A 225 -7.26 -10.24 -7.97
CA SER A 225 -7.04 -11.24 -9.01
C SER A 225 -6.04 -10.68 -10.03
N PRO A 226 -4.89 -11.34 -10.28
CA PRO A 226 -4.47 -12.64 -9.75
C PRO A 226 -4.28 -12.70 -8.23
N PRO A 227 -4.41 -13.87 -7.57
CA PRO A 227 -4.20 -13.99 -6.13
C PRO A 227 -2.80 -13.60 -5.66
N ALA A 228 -1.78 -13.84 -6.51
CA ALA A 228 -0.41 -13.38 -6.28
C ALA A 228 -0.29 -11.88 -6.59
N SER A 229 -0.95 -11.05 -5.78
CA SER A 229 -0.96 -9.59 -5.88
C SER A 229 -0.79 -8.97 -4.50
N VAL A 230 -0.06 -7.86 -4.43
CA VAL A 230 0.13 -7.06 -3.21
C VAL A 230 -0.10 -5.59 -3.54
N CYS A 231 -0.83 -4.88 -2.69
CA CYS A 231 -0.99 -3.44 -2.79
C CYS A 231 -0.92 -2.78 -1.42
N GLY A 232 -0.49 -1.53 -1.37
CA GLY A 232 -0.42 -0.80 -0.13
C GLY A 232 0.02 0.64 -0.31
N TRP A 233 0.17 1.31 0.81
CA TRP A 233 0.64 2.67 0.91
C TRP A 233 2.16 2.72 1.06
N TYR A 234 2.77 3.87 0.85
CA TYR A 234 4.12 4.19 1.30
C TYR A 234 4.08 5.41 2.21
N ILE A 235 4.70 5.28 3.38
CA ILE A 235 4.85 6.36 4.36
C ILE A 235 6.34 6.47 4.69
N ALA A 236 6.94 7.62 4.44
CA ALA A 236 8.39 7.83 4.54
C ALA A 236 8.85 8.32 5.92
N HIS A 237 7.93 8.70 6.81
CA HIS A 237 8.28 9.29 8.11
C HIS A 237 9.23 8.37 8.90
N PRO A 238 10.38 8.85 9.39
CA PRO A 238 11.42 7.98 9.96
C PRO A 238 11.00 7.27 11.26
N GLN A 239 9.94 7.74 11.93
CA GLN A 239 9.37 7.09 13.11
C GLN A 239 8.12 6.25 12.81
N SER A 240 7.71 6.15 11.54
CA SER A 240 6.61 5.28 11.16
C SER A 240 6.96 3.83 11.45
N HIS A 241 6.01 3.07 11.98
CA HIS A 241 6.18 1.67 12.31
C HIS A 241 4.82 0.96 12.24
N TYR A 242 4.84 -0.35 12.04
CA TYR A 242 3.61 -1.15 12.11
C TYR A 242 3.12 -1.28 13.54
N PHE A 243 1.80 -1.30 13.70
CA PHE A 243 1.13 -1.55 14.97
C PHE A 243 -0.16 -2.33 14.72
N GLY A 244 -0.59 -3.12 15.71
CA GLY A 244 -1.94 -3.69 15.69
C GLY A 244 -2.95 -2.69 16.22
N LEU A 245 -4.03 -2.42 15.47
CA LEU A 245 -5.09 -1.51 15.89
C LEU A 245 -5.73 -1.95 17.23
N GLY A 246 -5.91 -3.26 17.41
CA GLY A 246 -6.68 -3.81 18.53
C GLY A 246 -8.18 -3.73 18.24
N LYS A 247 -8.98 -3.63 19.32
CA LYS A 247 -10.42 -3.42 19.21
C LYS A 247 -10.77 -1.93 19.20
N ILE A 248 -11.84 -1.59 18.49
CA ILE A 248 -12.42 -0.24 18.45
C ILE A 248 -13.83 -0.26 19.03
N GLY A 249 -14.18 0.80 19.74
CA GLY A 249 -15.51 1.05 20.29
C GLY A 249 -16.49 1.62 19.26
N GLU A 250 -17.75 1.63 19.66
CA GLU A 250 -18.87 2.12 18.83
C GLU A 250 -18.74 3.62 18.48
N ASP A 251 -18.09 4.40 19.35
CA ASP A 251 -17.84 5.83 19.13
C ASP A 251 -16.93 6.07 17.91
N GLN A 252 -15.82 5.36 17.83
CA GLN A 252 -14.89 5.44 16.70
C GLN A 252 -15.50 4.88 15.42
N LEU A 253 -16.26 3.78 15.51
CA LEU A 253 -16.97 3.22 14.37
C LEU A 253 -17.95 4.24 13.76
N LYS A 254 -18.75 4.94 14.58
CA LYS A 254 -19.68 5.98 14.12
C LYS A 254 -18.97 7.17 13.50
N ASP A 255 -17.86 7.62 14.11
CA ASP A 255 -17.03 8.67 13.55
C ASP A 255 -16.42 8.25 12.19
N TYR A 256 -15.89 7.04 12.12
CA TYR A 256 -15.30 6.47 10.90
C TYR A 256 -16.31 6.38 9.76
N ALA A 257 -17.50 5.84 10.03
CA ALA A 257 -18.60 5.76 9.07
C ALA A 257 -18.97 7.15 8.53
N LYS A 258 -19.07 8.14 9.42
CA LYS A 258 -19.33 9.54 9.04
C LYS A 258 -18.22 10.13 8.17
N ARG A 259 -16.94 9.94 8.53
CA ARG A 259 -15.80 10.46 7.75
C ARG A 259 -15.74 9.84 6.36
N LYS A 260 -16.11 8.56 6.23
CA LYS A 260 -16.17 7.86 4.94
C LYS A 260 -17.41 8.13 4.11
N ASP A 261 -18.40 8.83 4.64
CA ASP A 261 -19.73 8.94 4.05
C ASP A 261 -20.33 7.54 3.75
N MET A 262 -20.17 6.63 4.72
CA MET A 262 -20.58 5.23 4.65
C MET A 262 -21.70 4.97 5.67
N ALA A 263 -22.68 4.14 5.30
CA ALA A 263 -23.70 3.69 6.24
C ALA A 263 -23.04 2.95 7.42
N LEU A 264 -23.58 3.14 8.63
CA LEU A 264 -22.99 2.55 9.84
C LEU A 264 -22.95 1.02 9.75
N GLU A 265 -24.01 0.40 9.23
CA GLU A 265 -24.12 -1.04 9.05
C GLU A 265 -23.09 -1.59 8.06
N GLU A 266 -22.71 -0.78 7.06
CA GLU A 266 -21.66 -1.14 6.12
C GLU A 266 -20.28 -1.04 6.75
N ALA A 267 -20.01 0.03 7.52
CA ALA A 267 -18.79 0.16 8.29
C ALA A 267 -18.63 -0.99 9.30
N GLU A 268 -19.71 -1.39 9.97
CA GLU A 268 -19.75 -2.54 10.87
C GLU A 268 -19.37 -3.84 10.15
N LYS A 269 -19.91 -4.06 8.96
CA LYS A 269 -19.61 -5.26 8.16
C LYS A 269 -18.12 -5.36 7.84
N TRP A 270 -17.50 -4.27 7.39
CA TRP A 270 -16.08 -4.26 7.00
C TRP A 270 -15.13 -4.28 8.20
N LEU A 271 -15.52 -3.64 9.31
CA LEU A 271 -14.69 -3.56 10.52
C LEU A 271 -14.99 -4.63 11.56
N ARG A 272 -15.94 -5.54 11.29
CA ARG A 272 -16.34 -6.62 12.21
C ARG A 272 -15.19 -7.34 12.92
N PRO A 273 -14.06 -7.69 12.27
CA PRO A 273 -12.95 -8.36 12.96
C PRO A 273 -12.33 -7.55 14.11
N VAL A 274 -12.43 -6.21 14.05
CA VAL A 274 -11.82 -5.28 15.00
C VAL A 274 -12.83 -4.55 15.89
N LEU A 275 -14.13 -4.84 15.83
CA LEU A 275 -15.11 -4.31 16.79
C LEU A 275 -15.03 -5.04 18.14
N GLU A 276 -15.27 -4.31 19.23
CA GLU A 276 -15.45 -4.84 20.59
C GLU A 276 -16.60 -5.85 20.71
#